data_AF-A0A0P9WHT1-F1
#
_entry.id   AF-A0A0P9WHT1-F1
#
_cell.length_a   1.000
_cell.length_b   1.000
_cell.length_c   1.000
_cell.angle_alpha   90.00
_cell.angle_beta   90.00
_cell.angle_gamma   90.00
#
_symmetry.space_group_name_H-M   'P 1'
#
loop_
_entity.id
_entity.type
_entity.pdbx_description
1 polymer ?
#
loop_
_entity_poly.entity_id
_entity_poly.type
_entity_poly.pdbx_seq_one_letter_code
_entity_poly.pdbx_strand_id
1 'polypeptide(L)' 'MAGSSDMSVFTPLARPELEAFLAPYGLGRLLDYQGIAAGSENTNYFISLEQGEFVLTLVERG' A
#
# COMPACT_ATOMS: atom_id res chain seq x y z
N MET A 1 26.86 21.26 -0.06
CA MET A 1 25.91 20.57 0.84
C MET A 1 24.71 20.18 -0.02
N ALA A 2 24.79 19.03 -0.69
CA ALA A 2 23.80 18.58 -1.67
C ALA A 2 22.87 17.54 -1.02
N GLY A 3 21.56 17.76 -1.16
CA GLY A 3 20.48 16.76 -1.10
C GLY A 3 20.31 16.01 0.22
N SER A 4 19.37 16.45 1.06
CA SER A 4 18.63 15.51 1.89
C SER A 4 17.92 14.54 0.95
N SER A 5 18.35 13.29 0.92
CA SER A 5 17.58 12.20 0.30
C SER A 5 16.35 12.00 1.18
N ASP A 6 15.26 12.68 0.82
CA ASP A 6 13.90 12.28 1.12
C ASP A 6 13.74 10.83 0.65
N MET A 7 14.09 9.88 1.52
CA MET A 7 13.90 8.45 1.28
C MET A 7 12.43 8.11 1.55
N SER A 8 11.54 8.82 0.86
CA SER A 8 10.14 8.43 0.75
C SER A 8 10.13 7.20 -0.15
N VAL A 9 10.17 6.00 0.43
CA VAL A 9 9.86 4.78 -0.32
C VAL A 9 8.35 4.77 -0.53
N PHE A 10 7.92 5.62 -1.44
CA PHE A 10 6.63 5.51 -2.09
C PHE A 10 6.88 4.69 -3.33
N THR A 11 7.04 3.37 -3.17
CA THR A 11 6.94 2.47 -4.32
C THR A 11 5.46 2.19 -4.50
N PRO A 12 4.74 2.89 -5.40
CA PRO A 12 3.36 2.56 -5.65
C PRO A 12 3.31 1.13 -6.17
N LEU A 13 2.66 0.24 -5.41
CA LEU A 13 2.42 -1.11 -5.90
C LEU A 13 1.48 -1.01 -7.09
N ALA A 14 1.85 -1.66 -8.19
CA ALA A 14 0.93 -1.81 -9.30
C ALA A 14 -0.24 -2.69 -8.85
N ARG A 15 -1.44 -2.43 -9.37
CA ARG A 15 -2.64 -3.25 -9.11
C ARG A 15 -2.39 -4.78 -9.11
N PRO A 16 -1.72 -5.39 -10.10
CA PRO A 16 -1.50 -6.84 -10.11
C PRO A 16 -0.62 -7.33 -8.94
N GLU A 17 0.33 -6.51 -8.47
CA GLU A 17 1.17 -6.86 -7.31
C GLU A 17 0.35 -6.81 -6.02
N LEU A 18 -0.50 -5.79 -5.89
CA LEU A 18 -1.42 -5.64 -4.76
C LEU A 18 -2.46 -6.78 -4.73
N GLU A 19 -3.01 -7.16 -5.87
CA GLU A 19 -3.92 -8.30 -5.99
C GLU A 19 -3.25 -9.61 -5.57
N ALA A 20 -2.01 -9.86 -6.05
CA ALA A 20 -1.24 -11.03 -5.66
C ALA A 20 -0.92 -11.06 -4.16
N PHE A 21 -0.60 -9.89 -3.58
CA PHE A 21 -0.36 -9.74 -2.14
C PHE A 21 -1.62 -10.03 -1.31
N LEU A 22 -2.78 -9.57 -1.76
CA LEU A 22 -4.06 -9.72 -1.04
C LEU A 22 -4.71 -11.11 -1.20
N ALA A 23 -4.41 -11.82 -2.29
CA ALA A 23 -4.97 -13.15 -2.58
C ALA A 23 -4.95 -14.14 -1.39
N PRO A 24 -3.85 -14.34 -0.65
CA PRO A 24 -3.80 -15.28 0.47
C PRO A 24 -4.72 -14.92 1.66
N TYR A 25 -5.20 -13.67 1.76
CA TYR A 25 -6.10 -13.25 2.83
C TYR A 25 -7.56 -13.67 2.57
N GLY A 26 -7.89 -14.13 1.36
CA GLY A 26 -9.22 -14.66 1.05
C GLY A 26 -10.35 -13.62 1.10
N LEU A 27 -10.04 -12.34 0.93
CA LEU A 27 -10.97 -11.20 1.06
C LEU A 27 -11.76 -10.86 -0.22
N GLY A 28 -11.61 -11.68 -1.27
CA GLY A 28 -12.22 -11.46 -2.59
C GLY A 28 -11.37 -10.58 -3.51
N ARG A 29 -11.96 -10.12 -4.61
CA ARG A 29 -11.29 -9.32 -5.65
C ARG A 29 -11.10 -7.87 -5.23
N LEU A 30 -9.97 -7.28 -5.63
CA LEU A 30 -9.68 -5.86 -5.44
C LEU A 30 -10.58 -5.01 -6.34
N LEU A 31 -11.43 -4.20 -5.73
CA LEU A 31 -12.34 -3.28 -6.41
C LEU A 31 -11.68 -1.91 -6.64
N ASP A 32 -11.05 -1.37 -5.61
CA ASP A 32 -10.39 -0.07 -5.65
C ASP A 32 -9.25 0.03 -4.61
N TYR A 33 -8.29 0.93 -4.84
CA TYR A 33 -7.28 1.26 -3.84
C TYR A 33 -6.79 2.69 -3.99
N GLN A 34 -6.52 3.35 -2.87
CA GLN A 34 -5.99 4.70 -2.83
C GLN A 34 -4.87 4.82 -1.81
N GLY A 35 -3.70 5.31 -2.25
CA GLY A 35 -2.59 5.63 -1.36
C GLY A 35 -2.95 6.76 -0.40
N ILE A 36 -2.55 6.61 0.86
CA ILE A 36 -2.72 7.63 1.90
C ILE A 36 -1.39 8.35 2.04
N ALA A 37 -1.37 9.63 1.66
CA ALA A 37 -0.21 10.50 1.85
C ALA A 37 -0.10 10.91 3.33
N ALA A 38 0.28 9.98 4.20
CA ALA A 38 0.44 10.21 5.63
C ALA A 38 1.76 9.62 6.16
N GLY A 39 2.75 10.49 6.36
CA GLY A 39 3.97 10.20 7.11
C GLY A 39 5.08 9.54 6.30
N SER A 40 6.32 9.78 6.73
CA SER A 40 7.56 9.41 6.02
C SER A 40 7.99 7.95 6.21
N GLU A 41 7.33 7.20 7.10
CA GLU A 41 7.83 5.89 7.56
C GLU A 41 7.00 4.68 7.09
N ASN A 42 5.72 4.86 6.72
CA ASN A 42 4.83 3.76 6.36
C ASN A 42 4.04 4.08 5.08
N THR A 43 3.94 3.12 4.16
CA THR A 43 3.03 3.24 3.02
C THR A 43 1.67 2.70 3.42
N ASN A 44 0.65 3.57 3.44
CA ASN A 44 -0.70 3.21 3.80
C ASN A 44 -1.62 3.29 2.57
N TYR A 45 -2.57 2.37 2.45
CA TYR A 45 -3.58 2.35 1.40
C TYR A 45 -4.97 2.12 2.00
N PHE A 46 -5.98 2.85 1.51
CA PHE A 46 -7.36 2.42 1.58
C PHE A 46 -7.61 1.38 0.50
N ILE A 47 -8.22 0.25 0.86
CA ILE A 47 -8.45 -0.90 0.00
C ILE A 47 -9.93 -1.24 0.01
N SER A 48 -10.56 -1.31 -1.17
CA SER A 48 -11.92 -1.82 -1.34
C SER A 48 -11.86 -3.22 -1.95
N LEU A 49 -12.40 -4.21 -1.27
CA LEU A 49 -12.49 -5.61 -1.69
C LEU A 49 -13.95 -6.07 -1.70
N GLU A 50 -14.25 -7.19 -2.33
CA GLU A 50 -15.62 -7.73 -2.37
C GLU A 50 -16.21 -8.01 -0.97
N GLN A 51 -15.37 -8.24 0.04
CA GLN A 51 -15.81 -8.49 1.41
C GLN A 51 -15.85 -7.23 2.30
N GLY A 52 -15.43 -6.06 1.79
CA GLY A 52 -15.50 -4.81 2.54
C GLY A 52 -14.33 -3.85 2.29
N GLU A 53 -14.22 -2.86 3.16
CA GLU A 53 -13.20 -1.82 3.13
C GLU A 53 -12.14 -2.05 4.21
N PHE A 54 -10.87 -1.88 3.84
CA PHE A 54 -9.71 -2.18 4.68
C PHE A 54 -8.67 -1.06 4.59
N VAL A 55 -7.80 -0.99 5.60
CA VAL A 55 -6.56 -0.18 5.55
C VAL A 55 -5.38 -1.14 5.51
N LEU A 56 -4.57 -1.04 4.47
CA LEU A 56 -3.31 -1.78 4.34
C LEU A 56 -2.16 -0.86 4.74
N THR A 57 -1.37 -1.30 5.73
CA THR A 57 -0.13 -0.62 6.13
C THR A 57 1.06 -1.51 5.77
N LEU A 58 1.91 -1.03 4.87
CA LEU A 58 3.19 -1.64 4.54
C LEU A 58 4.29 -0.95 5.34
N VAL A 59 4.96 -1.73 6.17
CA VAL A 59 6.09 -1.30 7.01
C VAL A 59 7.35 -1.89 6.41
N GLU A 60 8.32 -1.05 6.03
CA GLU A 60 9.64 -1.53 5.66
C GLU A 60 10.38 -1.94 6.93
N ARG A 61 10.72 -3.23 7.06
CA ARG A 61 11.71 -3.67 8.05
C ARG A 61 13.07 -3.63 7.37
N GLY A 62 13.89 -2.65 7.75
CA GLY A 62 15.31 -2.59 7.39
C GLY A 62 16.13 -3.75 7.94
#